data_AF-A0A836BCU9-F1
#
_entry.id   AF-A0A836BCU9-F1
#
_cell.length_a   1.000
_cell.length_b   1.000
_cell.length_c   1.000
_cell.angle_alpha   90.00
_cell.angle_beta   90.00
_cell.angle_gamma   90.00
#
_symmetry.space_group_name_H-M   'P 1'
#
loop_
_entity.id
_entity.type
_entity.pdbx_description
1 polymer ?
#
loop_
_entity_poly.entity_id
_entity_poly.type
_entity_poly.pdbx_seq_one_letter_code
_entity_poly.pdbx_strand_id
1 'polypeptide(L)'
;MSTAPSSEDTRRSNASGLQCDVLRTLVKNNADDDAISTYLGALSSLQTASYREQIDRYRDEIARTREERLQEIDRYRDEIARYREQKLQLQLQLQQEIGHYREEILRLQGDLKTTNAQYSGEVKFLTERLQTTMAQYLRLQGLLSMRGIMEYIQNTMFERTDVKWDRFQAMSCWQDYVNQRPSLQKCLMKRGLVVDTAGGDLVAVYKTLSNNIHDSMTPDEYQK
;
A
#
# COMPACT_ATOMS: atom_id res chain seq x y z
N MET A 1 25.96 -45.25 -40.41
CA MET A 1 26.21 -46.49 -39.66
C MET A 1 25.84 -47.65 -40.58
N SER A 2 26.83 -48.47 -40.94
CA SER A 2 26.61 -49.67 -41.76
C SER A 2 25.78 -50.69 -40.99
N THR A 3 24.58 -51.00 -41.46
CA THR A 3 23.82 -52.16 -41.02
C THR A 3 24.47 -53.40 -41.62
N ALA A 4 25.18 -54.16 -40.79
CA ALA A 4 25.61 -55.51 -41.14
C ALA A 4 24.37 -56.37 -41.45
N PRO A 5 24.42 -57.27 -42.45
CA PRO A 5 23.30 -58.17 -42.71
C PRO A 5 23.05 -59.05 -41.49
N SER A 6 21.79 -59.10 -41.06
CA SER A 6 21.34 -59.88 -39.90
C SER A 6 21.64 -61.36 -40.12
N SER A 7 22.20 -62.02 -39.10
CA SER A 7 22.56 -63.44 -39.12
C SER A 7 21.40 -64.40 -39.49
N GLU A 8 20.16 -63.93 -39.45
CA GLU A 8 18.98 -64.68 -39.90
C GLU A 8 18.85 -64.77 -41.43
N ASP A 9 19.26 -63.74 -42.17
CA ASP A 9 19.18 -63.73 -43.63
C ASP A 9 20.18 -64.70 -44.26
N THR A 10 21.38 -64.80 -43.67
CA THR A 10 22.39 -65.77 -44.10
C THR A 10 21.99 -67.21 -43.79
N ARG A 11 21.28 -67.45 -42.68
CA ARG A 11 20.76 -68.78 -42.31
C ARG A 11 19.59 -69.23 -43.20
N ARG A 12 18.68 -68.32 -43.57
CA ARG A 12 17.55 -68.62 -44.47
C ARG A 12 17.99 -68.95 -45.89
N SER A 13 19.05 -68.29 -46.39
CA SER A 13 19.59 -68.54 -47.74
C SER A 13 20.25 -69.92 -47.89
N ASN A 14 20.99 -70.38 -46.87
CA ASN A 14 21.62 -71.70 -46.90
C ASN A 14 20.60 -72.85 -46.72
N ALA A 15 19.53 -72.64 -45.95
CA ALA A 15 18.47 -73.63 -45.73
C ALA A 15 17.63 -73.88 -46.99
N SER A 16 17.36 -72.84 -47.79
CA SER A 16 16.61 -72.96 -49.05
C SER A 16 17.44 -73.63 -50.16
N GLY A 17 18.76 -73.45 -50.17
CA GLY A 17 19.68 -74.20 -51.04
C GLY A 17 19.67 -75.70 -50.73
N LEU A 18 19.79 -76.08 -49.46
CA LEU A 18 19.75 -77.47 -49.01
C LEU A 18 18.41 -78.16 -49.29
N GLN A 19 17.28 -77.43 -49.14
CA GLN A 19 15.94 -77.96 -49.44
C GLN A 19 15.77 -78.27 -50.94
N CYS A 20 16.31 -77.42 -51.82
CA CYS A 20 16.31 -77.64 -53.26
C CYS A 20 17.23 -78.82 -53.67
N ASP A 21 18.34 -79.03 -52.96
CA ASP A 21 19.25 -80.16 -53.21
C ASP A 21 18.66 -81.50 -52.75
N VAL A 22 17.90 -81.53 -51.66
CA VAL A 22 17.15 -82.72 -51.21
C VAL A 22 16.03 -83.08 -52.20
N LEU A 23 15.28 -82.09 -52.71
CA LEU A 23 14.29 -82.34 -53.78
C LEU A 23 14.96 -82.87 -55.06
N ARG A 24 16.09 -82.29 -55.45
CA ARG A 24 16.83 -82.71 -56.64
C ARG A 24 17.37 -84.13 -56.51
N THR A 25 17.77 -84.56 -55.31
CA THR A 25 18.24 -85.93 -55.05
C THR A 25 17.09 -86.94 -55.00
N LEU A 26 15.94 -86.58 -54.39
CA LEU A 26 14.72 -87.40 -54.42
C LEU A 26 14.23 -87.65 -55.85
N VAL A 27 14.22 -86.60 -56.69
CA VAL A 27 13.84 -86.69 -58.11
C VAL A 27 14.86 -87.49 -58.93
N LYS A 28 16.18 -87.32 -58.70
CA LYS A 28 17.23 -88.06 -59.40
C LYS A 28 17.23 -89.57 -59.11
N ASN A 29 16.74 -89.96 -57.93
CA ASN A 29 16.70 -91.36 -57.49
C ASN A 29 15.38 -92.06 -57.82
N ASN A 30 14.51 -91.47 -58.66
CA ASN A 30 13.16 -91.97 -58.97
C ASN A 30 12.34 -92.31 -57.71
N ALA A 31 12.39 -91.46 -56.68
CA ALA A 31 11.47 -91.58 -55.56
C ALA A 31 10.02 -91.54 -56.09
N ASP A 32 9.12 -92.29 -55.48
CA ASP A 32 7.71 -92.29 -55.85
C ASP A 32 7.05 -90.92 -55.56
N ASP A 33 5.99 -90.62 -56.30
CA ASP A 33 5.26 -89.35 -56.17
C ASP A 33 4.76 -89.13 -54.74
N ASP A 34 4.48 -90.20 -54.00
CA ASP A 34 4.09 -90.16 -52.60
C ASP A 34 5.22 -89.66 -51.67
N ALA A 35 6.47 -90.10 -51.86
CA ALA A 35 7.60 -89.58 -51.08
C ALA A 35 7.90 -88.11 -51.39
N ILE A 36 7.81 -87.70 -52.67
CA ILE A 36 8.01 -86.30 -53.07
C ILE A 36 6.90 -85.42 -52.51
N SER A 37 5.63 -85.85 -52.62
CA SER A 37 4.46 -85.17 -52.06
C SER A 37 4.56 -85.03 -50.54
N THR A 38 4.99 -86.09 -49.85
CA THR A 38 5.18 -86.08 -48.39
C THR A 38 6.26 -85.08 -47.97
N TYR A 39 7.39 -85.03 -48.67
CA TYR A 39 8.47 -84.09 -48.36
C TYR A 39 8.04 -82.63 -48.61
N LEU A 40 7.36 -82.35 -49.73
CA LEU A 40 6.81 -81.02 -50.02
C LEU A 40 5.73 -80.61 -49.01
N GLY A 41 4.87 -81.54 -48.59
CA GLY A 41 3.88 -81.34 -47.53
C GLY A 41 4.53 -81.02 -46.19
N ALA A 42 5.61 -81.72 -45.83
CA ALA A 42 6.38 -81.46 -44.62
C ALA A 42 7.08 -80.10 -44.65
N LEU A 43 7.68 -79.71 -45.78
CA LEU A 43 8.27 -78.37 -45.95
C LEU A 43 7.23 -77.26 -45.87
N SER A 44 6.08 -77.42 -46.53
CA SER A 44 4.98 -76.46 -46.48
C SER A 44 4.41 -76.33 -45.07
N SER A 45 4.27 -77.45 -44.35
CA SER A 45 3.85 -77.47 -42.94
C SER A 45 4.84 -76.76 -42.04
N LEU A 46 6.15 -77.02 -42.19
CA LEU A 46 7.19 -76.38 -41.40
C LEU A 46 7.27 -74.86 -41.66
N GLN A 47 7.13 -74.44 -42.91
CA GLN A 47 7.09 -73.03 -43.28
C GLN A 47 5.84 -72.33 -42.71
N THR A 48 4.69 -73.00 -42.78
CA THR A 48 3.43 -72.48 -42.22
C THR A 48 3.51 -72.36 -40.69
N ALA A 49 4.13 -73.33 -40.01
CA ALA A 49 4.35 -73.29 -38.57
C ALA A 49 5.30 -72.13 -38.18
N SER A 50 6.40 -71.94 -38.92
CA SER A 50 7.35 -70.84 -38.70
C SER A 50 6.69 -69.45 -38.85
N TYR A 51 5.88 -69.24 -39.89
CA TYR A 51 5.16 -67.98 -40.04
C TYR A 51 4.09 -67.79 -38.96
N ARG A 52 3.40 -68.86 -38.54
CA ARG A 52 2.42 -68.78 -37.46
C ARG A 52 3.07 -68.33 -36.15
N GLU A 53 4.21 -68.93 -35.80
CA GLU A 53 4.98 -68.54 -34.62
C GLU A 53 5.46 -67.08 -34.70
N GLN A 54 5.87 -66.62 -35.89
CA GLN A 54 6.25 -65.22 -36.08
C GLN A 54 5.05 -64.26 -35.94
N ILE A 55 3.87 -64.63 -36.46
CA ILE A 55 2.64 -63.86 -36.30
C ILE A 55 2.23 -63.77 -34.83
N ASP A 56 2.31 -64.88 -34.10
CA ASP A 56 1.94 -64.91 -32.68
C ASP A 56 2.90 -64.06 -31.84
N ARG A 57 4.21 -64.10 -32.13
CA ARG A 57 5.19 -63.18 -31.52
C ARG A 57 4.85 -61.71 -31.74
N TYR A 58 4.52 -61.32 -32.97
CA TYR A 58 4.13 -59.93 -33.24
C TYR A 58 2.82 -59.53 -32.57
N ARG A 59 1.85 -60.44 -32.48
CA ARG A 59 0.60 -60.18 -31.74
C ARG A 59 0.87 -59.90 -30.26
N ASP A 60 1.74 -60.69 -29.64
CA ASP A 60 2.11 -60.51 -28.23
C ASP A 60 2.90 -59.21 -28.00
N GLU A 61 3.79 -58.83 -28.91
CA GLU A 61 4.48 -57.53 -28.88
C GLU A 61 3.51 -56.35 -29.04
N ILE A 62 2.57 -56.44 -29.99
CA ILE A 62 1.54 -55.41 -30.18
C ILE A 62 0.66 -55.30 -28.94
N ALA A 63 0.24 -56.43 -28.35
CA ALA A 63 -0.58 -56.46 -27.15
C ALA A 63 0.14 -55.81 -25.95
N ARG A 64 1.41 -56.16 -25.72
CA ARG A 64 2.24 -55.57 -24.65
C ARG A 64 2.43 -54.07 -24.84
N THR A 65 2.81 -53.65 -26.05
CA THR A 65 2.99 -52.22 -26.36
C THR A 65 1.69 -51.43 -26.16
N ARG A 66 0.55 -52.02 -26.55
CA ARG A 66 -0.76 -51.39 -26.37
C ARG A 66 -1.09 -51.24 -24.88
N GLU A 67 -0.85 -52.27 -24.09
CA GLU A 67 -1.08 -52.25 -22.65
C GLU A 67 -0.22 -51.21 -21.94
N GLU A 68 1.08 -51.15 -22.26
CA GLU A 68 2.00 -50.14 -21.73
C GLU A 68 1.52 -48.71 -22.05
N ARG A 69 1.06 -48.46 -23.27
CA ARG A 69 0.52 -47.16 -23.68
C ARG A 69 -0.77 -46.80 -22.96
N LEU A 70 -1.66 -47.77 -22.72
CA LEU A 70 -2.88 -47.53 -21.95
C LEU A 70 -2.55 -47.16 -20.51
N GLN A 71 -1.62 -47.88 -19.88
CA GLN A 71 -1.16 -47.56 -18.53
C GLN A 71 -0.50 -46.18 -18.46
N GLU A 72 0.26 -45.79 -19.48
CA GLU A 72 0.84 -44.46 -19.59
C GLU A 72 -0.23 -43.37 -19.72
N ILE A 73 -1.26 -43.60 -20.55
CA ILE A 73 -2.40 -42.69 -20.70
C ILE A 73 -3.14 -42.51 -19.36
N ASP A 74 -3.37 -43.59 -18.62
CA ASP A 74 -4.07 -43.51 -17.33
C ASP A 74 -3.25 -42.78 -16.28
N ARG A 75 -1.91 -42.97 -16.24
CA ARG A 75 -1.03 -42.17 -15.38
C ARG A 75 -1.11 -40.68 -15.70
N TYR A 76 -1.07 -40.29 -16.97
CA TYR A 76 -1.20 -38.88 -17.35
C TYR A 76 -2.58 -38.31 -17.03
N ARG A 77 -3.66 -39.11 -17.15
CA ARG A 77 -5.01 -38.69 -16.73
C ARG A 77 -5.05 -38.37 -15.24
N ASP A 78 -4.47 -39.23 -14.41
CA ASP A 78 -4.43 -39.03 -12.95
C ASP A 78 -3.56 -37.82 -12.58
N GLU A 79 -2.45 -37.60 -13.28
CA GLU A 79 -1.61 -36.43 -13.08
C GLU A 79 -2.33 -35.13 -13.46
N ILE A 80 -3.00 -35.10 -14.62
CA ILE A 80 -3.82 -33.96 -15.05
C ILE A 80 -4.95 -33.68 -14.06
N ALA A 81 -5.62 -34.72 -13.54
CA ALA A 81 -6.67 -34.56 -12.54
C ALA A 81 -6.13 -33.90 -11.26
N ARG A 82 -4.99 -34.39 -10.74
CA ARG A 82 -4.33 -33.81 -9.57
C ARG A 82 -3.91 -32.36 -9.78
N TYR A 83 -3.31 -32.02 -10.91
CA TYR A 83 -2.95 -30.63 -11.21
C TYR A 83 -4.17 -29.71 -11.29
N ARG A 84 -5.29 -30.17 -11.86
CA ARG A 84 -6.53 -29.39 -11.93
C ARG A 84 -7.09 -29.13 -10.53
N GLU A 85 -7.08 -30.14 -9.65
CA GLU A 85 -7.53 -30.00 -8.28
C GLU A 85 -6.64 -29.03 -7.48
N GLN A 86 -5.33 -29.20 -7.55
CA GLN A 86 -4.38 -28.28 -6.90
C GLN A 86 -4.58 -26.84 -7.38
N LYS A 87 -4.71 -26.64 -8.71
CA LYS A 87 -4.96 -25.32 -9.28
C LYS A 87 -6.26 -24.70 -8.75
N LEU A 88 -7.33 -25.49 -8.63
CA LEU A 88 -8.60 -25.02 -8.09
C LEU A 88 -8.47 -24.64 -6.61
N GLN A 89 -7.78 -25.46 -5.81
CA GLN A 89 -7.53 -25.16 -4.39
C GLN A 89 -6.73 -23.87 -4.22
N LEU A 90 -5.65 -23.69 -4.97
CA LEU A 90 -4.85 -22.47 -5.00
C LEU A 90 -5.69 -21.25 -5.39
N GLN A 91 -6.57 -21.39 -6.39
CA GLN A 91 -7.46 -20.30 -6.81
C GLN A 91 -8.46 -19.92 -5.71
N LEU A 92 -9.02 -20.90 -5.00
CA LEU A 92 -9.94 -20.67 -3.87
C LEU A 92 -9.23 -19.99 -2.70
N GLN A 93 -8.03 -20.46 -2.34
CA GLN A 93 -7.21 -19.84 -1.29
C GLN A 93 -6.88 -18.39 -1.62
N LEU A 94 -6.45 -18.12 -2.86
CA LEU A 94 -6.17 -16.76 -3.31
C LEU A 94 -7.41 -15.86 -3.25
N GLN A 95 -8.60 -16.38 -3.62
CA GLN A 95 -9.84 -15.62 -3.51
C GLN A 95 -10.20 -15.30 -2.05
N GLN A 96 -9.98 -16.23 -1.13
CA GLN A 96 -10.20 -16.01 0.31
C GLN A 96 -9.24 -14.95 0.85
N GLU A 97 -7.95 -15.03 0.53
CA GLU A 97 -6.96 -14.02 0.94
C GLU A 97 -7.31 -12.63 0.39
N ILE A 98 -7.66 -12.53 -0.89
CA ILE A 98 -8.12 -11.27 -1.50
C ILE A 98 -9.35 -10.74 -0.77
N GLY A 99 -10.30 -11.60 -0.38
CA GLY A 99 -11.47 -11.23 0.42
C GLY A 99 -11.07 -10.63 1.76
N HIS A 100 -10.22 -11.34 2.52
CA HIS A 100 -9.72 -10.87 3.81
C HIS A 100 -8.97 -9.54 3.72
N TYR A 101 -8.08 -9.37 2.73
CA TYR A 101 -7.37 -8.12 2.55
C TYR A 101 -8.30 -6.96 2.18
N ARG A 102 -9.34 -7.21 1.39
CA ARG A 102 -10.35 -6.18 1.07
C ARG A 102 -11.12 -5.73 2.31
N GLU A 103 -11.54 -6.68 3.15
CA GLU A 103 -12.22 -6.37 4.41
C GLU A 103 -11.32 -5.58 5.36
N GLU A 104 -10.05 -5.99 5.49
CA GLU A 104 -9.07 -5.31 6.33
C GLU A 104 -8.78 -3.89 5.83
N ILE A 105 -8.64 -3.70 4.53
CA ILE A 105 -8.48 -2.36 3.93
C ILE A 105 -9.69 -1.48 4.23
N LEU A 106 -10.91 -2.00 4.09
CA LEU A 106 -12.12 -1.23 4.39
C LEU A 106 -12.20 -0.86 5.88
N ARG A 107 -11.83 -1.78 6.77
CA ARG A 107 -11.76 -1.51 8.21
C ARG A 107 -10.75 -0.41 8.51
N LEU A 108 -9.52 -0.53 8.02
CA LEU A 108 -8.46 0.45 8.23
C LEU A 108 -8.79 1.82 7.64
N GLN A 109 -9.47 1.87 6.49
CA GLN A 109 -9.97 3.13 5.91
C GLN A 109 -11.03 3.77 6.80
N GLY A 110 -11.93 2.98 7.40
CA GLY A 110 -12.90 3.44 8.37
C GLY A 110 -12.22 4.03 9.61
N ASP A 111 -11.29 3.29 10.21
CA ASP A 111 -10.53 3.70 11.39
C ASP A 111 -9.71 4.97 11.11
N LEU A 112 -9.05 5.05 9.96
CA LEU A 112 -8.32 6.24 9.55
C LEU A 112 -9.24 7.45 9.37
N LYS A 113 -10.44 7.26 8.81
CA LYS A 113 -11.40 8.35 8.64
C LYS A 113 -11.90 8.88 9.99
N THR A 114 -12.19 7.99 10.94
CA THR A 114 -12.67 8.37 12.27
C THR A 114 -11.59 9.08 13.08
N THR A 115 -10.38 8.53 13.13
CA THR A 115 -9.23 9.15 13.82
C THR A 115 -8.85 10.48 13.21
N ASN A 116 -8.84 10.60 11.87
CA ASN A 116 -8.58 11.86 11.20
C ASN A 116 -9.66 12.92 11.52
N ALA A 117 -10.93 12.52 11.61
CA ALA A 117 -12.01 13.43 12.02
C ALA A 117 -11.84 13.89 13.49
N GLN A 118 -11.43 13.00 14.39
CA GLN A 118 -11.14 13.33 15.79
C GLN A 118 -9.99 14.34 15.89
N TYR A 119 -8.84 14.06 15.27
CA TYR A 119 -7.69 14.96 15.30
C TYR A 119 -7.98 16.30 14.61
N SER A 120 -8.72 16.29 13.50
CA SER A 120 -9.13 17.53 12.83
C SER A 120 -10.01 18.40 13.75
N GLY A 121 -10.94 17.78 14.47
CA GLY A 121 -11.77 18.47 15.47
C GLY A 121 -10.94 19.02 16.63
N GLU A 122 -10.00 18.23 17.16
CA GLU A 122 -9.12 18.65 18.25
C GLU A 122 -8.20 19.81 17.84
N VAL A 123 -7.60 19.74 16.66
CA VAL A 123 -6.78 20.83 16.10
C VAL A 123 -7.60 22.09 15.95
N LYS A 124 -8.84 22.00 15.47
CA LYS A 124 -9.73 23.16 15.34
C LYS A 124 -10.02 23.78 16.70
N PHE A 125 -10.41 22.96 17.67
CA PHE A 125 -10.68 23.40 19.05
C PHE A 125 -9.47 24.07 19.70
N LEU A 126 -8.28 23.44 19.61
CA LEU A 126 -7.05 23.99 20.16
C LEU A 126 -6.64 25.30 19.47
N THR A 127 -6.84 25.40 18.16
CA THR A 127 -6.57 26.62 17.39
C THR A 127 -7.47 27.76 17.85
N GLU A 128 -8.79 27.53 17.99
CA GLU A 128 -9.75 28.52 18.48
C GLU A 128 -9.41 28.97 19.91
N ARG A 129 -9.04 28.02 20.78
CA ARG A 129 -8.63 28.31 22.15
C ARG A 129 -7.36 29.16 22.19
N LEU A 130 -6.34 28.80 21.41
CA LEU A 130 -5.09 29.55 21.30
C LEU A 130 -5.33 30.98 20.79
N GLN A 131 -6.15 31.15 19.75
CA GLN A 131 -6.49 32.47 19.22
C GLN A 131 -7.16 33.36 20.28
N THR A 132 -8.08 32.78 21.07
CA THR A 132 -8.76 33.49 22.14
C THR A 132 -7.79 33.89 23.25
N THR A 133 -6.92 32.97 23.69
CA THR A 133 -5.89 33.27 24.70
C THR A 133 -4.90 34.33 24.20
N MET A 134 -4.49 34.28 22.92
CA MET A 134 -3.62 35.30 22.32
C MET A 134 -4.30 36.66 22.29
N ALA A 135 -5.59 36.73 21.92
CA ALA A 135 -6.34 37.98 21.93
C ALA A 135 -6.45 38.57 23.35
N GLN A 136 -6.70 37.74 24.36
CA GLN A 136 -6.69 38.14 25.76
C GLN A 136 -5.32 38.66 26.20
N TYR A 137 -4.25 37.93 25.86
CA TYR A 137 -2.88 38.32 26.18
C TYR A 137 -2.52 39.68 25.56
N LEU A 138 -2.79 39.88 24.27
CA LEU A 138 -2.53 41.14 23.58
C LEU A 138 -3.33 42.29 24.18
N ARG A 139 -4.59 42.05 24.58
CA ARG A 139 -5.41 43.04 25.29
C ARG A 139 -4.77 43.44 26.62
N LEU A 140 -4.36 42.47 27.43
CA LEU A 140 -3.70 42.72 28.72
C LEU A 140 -2.36 43.44 28.55
N GLN A 141 -1.55 43.03 27.57
CA GLN A 141 -0.29 43.70 27.26
C GLN A 141 -0.52 45.17 26.85
N GLY A 142 -1.55 45.43 26.03
CA GLY A 142 -1.95 46.80 25.68
C GLY A 142 -2.35 47.63 26.90
N LEU A 143 -3.13 47.04 27.82
CA LEU A 143 -3.54 47.70 29.07
C LEU A 143 -2.33 48.02 29.98
N LEU A 144 -1.40 47.08 30.13
CA LEU A 144 -0.19 47.28 30.94
C LEU A 144 0.74 48.35 30.34
N SER A 145 0.93 48.35 29.03
CA SER A 145 1.72 49.38 28.33
C SER A 145 1.11 50.77 28.53
N MET A 146 -0.21 50.91 28.35
CA MET A 146 -0.89 52.18 28.56
C MET A 146 -0.87 52.64 30.02
N ARG A 147 -0.96 51.72 30.99
CA ARG A 147 -0.81 52.02 32.42
C ARG A 147 0.59 52.59 32.73
N GLY A 148 1.65 51.96 32.21
CA GLY A 148 3.02 52.44 32.39
C GLY A 148 3.24 53.85 31.81
N ILE A 149 2.64 54.15 30.65
CA ILE A 149 2.66 55.50 30.07
C ILE A 149 1.98 56.51 31.01
N MET A 150 0.83 56.15 31.60
CA MET A 150 0.15 57.04 32.54
C MET A 150 0.93 57.27 33.82
N GLU A 151 1.52 56.23 34.41
CA GLU A 151 2.38 56.35 35.59
C GLU A 151 3.60 57.25 35.29
N TYR A 152 4.21 57.11 34.11
CA TYR A 152 5.30 57.99 33.68
C TYR A 152 4.88 59.45 33.52
N ILE A 153 3.71 59.71 32.90
CA ILE A 153 3.17 61.07 32.75
C ILE A 153 2.91 61.69 34.11
N GLN A 154 2.27 60.96 35.02
CA GLN A 154 1.96 61.42 36.37
C GLN A 154 3.24 61.74 37.17
N ASN A 155 4.22 60.83 37.15
CA ASN A 155 5.50 61.06 37.82
C ASN A 155 6.24 62.26 37.21
N THR A 156 6.28 62.36 35.87
CA THR A 156 6.94 63.48 35.19
C THR A 156 6.27 64.82 35.51
N MET A 157 4.94 64.86 35.63
CA MET A 157 4.21 66.06 36.04
C MET A 157 4.57 66.45 37.46
N PHE A 158 4.47 65.50 38.38
CA PHE A 158 4.72 65.74 39.79
C PHE A 158 6.17 66.16 40.05
N GLU A 159 7.16 65.41 39.54
CA GLU A 159 8.58 65.72 39.75
C GLU A 159 9.02 67.05 39.14
N ARG A 160 8.41 67.46 38.01
CA ARG A 160 8.85 68.67 37.28
C ARG A 160 8.06 69.93 37.63
N THR A 161 6.88 69.80 38.23
CA THR A 161 5.98 70.95 38.47
C THR A 161 5.19 70.89 39.78
N ASP A 162 5.42 69.93 40.66
CA ASP A 162 4.64 69.71 41.90
C ASP A 162 3.12 69.57 41.67
N VAL A 163 2.67 69.53 40.41
CA VAL A 163 1.28 69.33 40.02
C VAL A 163 0.97 67.85 40.19
N LYS A 164 0.11 67.54 41.16
CA LYS A 164 -0.46 66.20 41.31
C LYS A 164 -1.62 66.03 40.35
N TRP A 165 -1.59 64.94 39.59
CA TRP A 165 -2.68 64.58 38.70
C TRP A 165 -3.91 64.13 39.50
N ASP A 166 -5.02 64.85 39.34
CA ASP A 166 -6.34 64.43 39.79
C ASP A 166 -7.17 63.99 38.57
N ARG A 167 -7.68 62.76 38.61
CA ARG A 167 -8.52 62.20 37.55
C ARG A 167 -9.82 62.95 37.32
N PHE A 168 -10.37 63.58 38.36
CA PHE A 168 -11.64 64.31 38.27
C PHE A 168 -11.43 65.77 37.84
N GLN A 169 -10.18 66.25 37.87
CA GLN A 169 -9.78 67.61 37.50
C GLN A 169 -8.64 67.60 36.47
N ALA A 170 -8.59 66.56 35.64
CA ALA A 170 -7.44 66.31 34.77
C ALA A 170 -7.18 67.43 33.74
N MET A 171 -8.22 68.16 33.31
CA MET A 171 -8.08 69.31 32.43
C MET A 171 -7.35 70.48 33.12
N SER A 172 -7.70 70.79 34.37
CA SER A 172 -7.02 71.84 35.13
C SER A 172 -5.62 71.40 35.52
N CYS A 173 -5.41 70.14 35.95
CA CYS A 173 -4.06 69.61 36.21
C CYS A 173 -3.16 69.70 34.97
N TRP A 174 -3.68 69.44 33.77
CA TRP A 174 -2.93 69.60 32.52
C TRP A 174 -2.59 71.06 32.22
N GLN A 175 -3.56 71.96 32.36
CA GLN A 175 -3.32 73.40 32.17
C GLN A 175 -2.30 73.93 33.16
N ASP A 176 -2.40 73.55 34.44
CA ASP A 176 -1.44 73.92 35.49
C ASP A 176 -0.03 73.41 35.17
N TYR A 177 0.09 72.16 34.73
CA TYR A 177 1.36 71.58 34.29
C TYR A 177 1.98 72.35 33.10
N VAL A 178 1.19 72.70 32.09
CA VAL A 178 1.65 73.44 30.91
C VAL A 178 2.02 74.89 31.27
N ASN A 179 1.24 75.53 32.15
CA ASN A 179 1.49 76.88 32.64
C ASN A 179 2.79 76.97 33.43
N GLN A 180 3.13 75.94 34.19
CA GLN A 180 4.40 75.84 34.90
C GLN A 180 5.59 75.49 34.00
N ARG A 181 5.36 75.17 32.71
CA ARG A 181 6.43 74.81 31.74
C ARG A 181 6.35 75.65 30.46
N PRO A 182 6.90 76.89 30.48
CA PRO A 182 6.87 77.79 29.32
C PRO A 182 7.51 77.21 28.04
N SER A 183 8.51 76.33 28.19
CA SER A 183 9.15 75.63 27.07
C SER A 183 8.24 74.59 26.41
N LEU A 184 7.39 73.93 27.19
CA LEU A 184 6.38 73.00 26.69
C LEU A 184 5.27 73.75 25.96
N GLN A 185 4.80 74.86 26.53
CA GLN A 185 3.80 75.72 25.90
C GLN A 185 4.25 76.23 24.53
N LYS A 186 5.49 76.73 24.42
CA LYS A 186 6.10 77.12 23.13
C LYS A 186 6.17 75.95 22.13
N CYS A 187 6.47 74.75 22.61
CA CYS A 187 6.54 73.56 21.77
C CYS A 187 5.15 73.14 21.24
N LEU A 188 4.12 73.17 22.10
CA LEU A 188 2.74 72.87 21.73
C LEU A 188 2.20 73.87 20.72
N MET A 189 2.44 75.17 20.94
CA MET A 189 2.09 76.25 20.00
C MET A 189 2.78 76.07 18.64
N LYS A 190 4.08 75.72 18.62
CA LYS A 190 4.84 75.47 17.39
C LYS A 190 4.29 74.29 16.58
N ARG A 191 3.64 73.33 17.23
CA ARG A 191 3.05 72.14 16.59
C ARG A 191 1.55 72.28 16.31
N GLY A 192 0.94 73.43 16.59
CA GLY A 192 -0.49 73.66 16.37
C GLY A 192 -1.41 72.83 17.26
N LEU A 193 -0.91 72.32 18.39
CA LEU A 193 -1.71 71.54 19.34
C LEU A 193 -2.40 72.49 20.32
N VAL A 194 -3.73 72.38 20.43
CA VAL A 194 -4.53 73.18 21.35
C VAL A 194 -4.37 72.62 22.76
N VAL A 195 -3.88 73.45 23.69
CA VAL A 195 -3.65 73.07 25.09
C VAL A 195 -4.94 72.59 25.77
N ASP A 196 -6.08 73.17 25.37
CA ASP A 196 -7.40 72.90 25.93
C ASP A 196 -8.00 71.55 25.50
N THR A 197 -7.55 70.95 24.40
CA THR A 197 -8.06 69.64 23.95
C THR A 197 -7.22 68.48 24.48
N ALA A 198 -5.91 68.69 24.65
CA ALA A 198 -4.98 67.66 25.12
C ALA A 198 -5.30 67.14 26.52
N GLY A 199 -5.83 67.98 27.41
CA GLY A 199 -6.30 67.54 28.73
C GLY A 199 -7.55 66.65 28.63
N GLY A 200 -8.47 66.95 27.71
CA GLY A 200 -9.63 66.11 27.40
C GLY A 200 -9.25 64.75 26.82
N ASP A 201 -8.27 64.71 25.92
CA ASP A 201 -7.73 63.46 25.36
C ASP A 201 -7.04 62.61 26.45
N LEU A 202 -6.29 63.25 27.36
CA LEU A 202 -5.71 62.59 28.55
C LEU A 202 -6.79 62.05 29.51
N VAL A 203 -7.89 62.78 29.72
CA VAL A 203 -9.04 62.31 30.51
C VAL A 203 -9.68 61.10 29.83
N ALA A 204 -9.87 61.13 28.51
CA ALA A 204 -10.44 60.02 27.77
C ALA A 204 -9.56 58.77 27.85
N VAL A 205 -8.24 58.94 27.75
CA VAL A 205 -7.25 57.87 27.97
C VAL A 205 -7.32 57.36 29.41
N TYR A 206 -7.33 58.25 30.42
CA TYR A 206 -7.43 57.88 31.83
C TYR A 206 -8.73 57.15 32.15
N LYS A 207 -9.88 57.61 31.66
CA LYS A 207 -11.20 57.00 31.87
C LYS A 207 -11.29 55.63 31.22
N THR A 208 -10.75 55.50 30.00
CA THR A 208 -10.62 54.21 29.32
C THR A 208 -9.76 53.24 30.14
N LEU A 209 -8.67 53.71 30.75
CA LEU A 209 -7.80 52.89 31.60
C LEU A 209 -8.47 52.54 32.93
N SER A 210 -9.07 53.49 33.63
CA SER A 210 -9.73 53.27 34.93
C SER A 210 -10.91 52.29 34.81
N ASN A 211 -11.71 52.38 33.76
CA ASN A 211 -12.83 51.47 33.54
C ASN A 211 -12.34 50.07 33.14
N ASN A 212 -11.38 49.95 32.21
CA ASN A 212 -10.86 48.65 31.81
C ASN A 212 -10.00 47.95 32.88
N ILE A 213 -9.44 48.69 33.85
CA ILE A 213 -8.69 48.14 34.99
C ILE A 213 -9.61 47.77 36.16
N HIS A 214 -10.74 48.46 36.38
CA HIS A 214 -11.72 48.08 37.41
C HIS A 214 -12.66 46.96 36.95
N ASP A 215 -12.93 46.83 35.65
CA ASP A 215 -13.71 45.72 35.10
C ASP A 215 -12.85 44.47 34.78
N SER A 216 -11.55 44.49 35.11
CA SER A 216 -10.74 43.28 34.98
C SER A 216 -11.10 42.33 36.13
N MET A 217 -11.90 41.31 35.81
CA MET A 217 -12.12 40.19 36.72
C MET A 217 -10.77 39.65 37.20
N THR A 218 -10.68 39.37 38.50
CA THR A 218 -9.51 38.74 39.10
C THR A 218 -9.25 37.39 38.41
N PRO A 219 -7.99 36.92 38.33
CA PRO A 219 -7.68 35.62 37.73
C PRO A 219 -8.53 34.45 38.26
N ASP A 220 -9.02 34.54 39.49
CA ASP A 220 -9.86 33.56 40.16
C ASP A 220 -11.32 33.54 39.64
N GLU A 221 -11.80 34.64 39.06
CA GLU A 221 -13.15 34.76 38.50
C GLU A 221 -13.25 34.20 37.07
N TYR A 222 -12.11 33.96 36.40
CA TYR A 222 -12.04 33.29 35.08
C TYR A 222 -11.93 31.76 35.17
N GLN A 223 -11.82 31.20 36.38
CA GLN A 223 -11.68 29.75 36.62
C GLN A 223 -13.01 29.05 37.01
N LYS A 224 -14.15 29.74 36.94
CA LYS A 224 -15.49 29.14 37.04
C LYS A 224 -16.10 28.97 35.66
#